data_AF-A0A2M7PQ56-F1
#
_entry.id   AF-A0A2M7PQ56-F1
#
_cell.length_a   1.000
_cell.length_b   1.000
_cell.length_c   1.000
_cell.angle_alpha   90.00
_cell.angle_beta   90.00
_cell.angle_gamma   90.00
#
_symmetry.space_group_name_H-M   'P 1'
#
loop_
_entity.id
_entity.type
_entity.pdbx_description
1 polymer ?
#
loop_
_entity_poly.entity_id
_entity_poly.type
_entity_poly.pdbx_seq_one_letter_code
_entity_poly.pdbx_strand_id
1 'polypeptide(L)'
;IDNEYSIITNVCDTIQESRYLILIMHHGLWRDVPGLPPPGVYGQSDLRYWNANCDSVNTNFVQVVYPKLLEVKQRGIEVICVMGDMGAGPKKFQMDSDEGIHFLGCGLYNNEPDNNVLIFNYNIENKQLDYGFHNLDSLLIH
;
A
#
# COMPACT_ATOMS: atom_id res chain seq x y z
N ILE A 1 -10.85 14.49 -4.70
CA ILE A 1 -9.98 14.46 -3.50
C ILE A 1 -10.81 14.01 -2.31
N ASP A 2 -11.82 14.77 -1.87
CA ASP A 2 -12.64 14.41 -0.69
C ASP A 2 -13.34 13.03 -0.78
N ASN A 3 -13.74 12.59 -1.98
CA ASN A 3 -14.37 11.29 -2.17
C ASN A 3 -13.43 10.11 -1.85
N GLU A 4 -12.14 10.20 -2.20
CA GLU A 4 -11.18 9.12 -1.95
C GLU A 4 -10.90 8.98 -0.46
N TYR A 5 -10.68 10.10 0.22
CA TYR A 5 -10.50 10.12 1.68
C TYR A 5 -11.76 9.67 2.42
N SER A 6 -12.95 10.03 1.94
CA SER A 6 -14.21 9.55 2.51
C SER A 6 -14.37 8.03 2.37
N ILE A 7 -14.02 7.44 1.23
CA ILE A 7 -14.04 5.98 1.05
C ILE A 7 -13.10 5.31 2.04
N ILE A 8 -11.85 5.78 2.16
CA ILE A 8 -10.87 5.25 3.10
C ILE A 8 -11.41 5.34 4.53
N THR A 9 -11.94 6.49 4.91
CA THR A 9 -12.51 6.73 6.24
C THR A 9 -13.66 5.79 6.52
N ASN A 10 -14.66 5.73 5.64
CA ASN A 10 -15.84 4.89 5.84
C ASN A 10 -15.48 3.41 5.96
N VAL A 11 -14.53 2.91 5.15
CA VAL A 11 -14.07 1.52 5.26
C VAL A 11 -13.32 1.29 6.57
N CYS A 12 -12.37 2.16 6.91
CA CYS A 12 -11.60 2.01 8.16
C CYS A 12 -12.48 2.11 9.40
N ASP A 13 -13.53 2.94 9.38
CA ASP A 13 -14.42 3.13 10.52
C ASP A 13 -15.42 1.95 10.67
N THR A 14 -15.75 1.25 9.57
CA THR A 14 -16.83 0.22 9.58
C THR A 14 -16.37 -1.22 9.42
N ILE A 15 -15.13 -1.47 8.98
CA ILE A 15 -14.63 -2.85 8.79
C ILE A 15 -14.48 -3.56 10.15
N GLN A 16 -15.14 -4.72 10.29
CA GLN A 16 -15.16 -5.55 11.51
C GLN A 16 -14.90 -7.05 11.23
N GLU A 17 -15.51 -7.63 10.20
CA GLU A 17 -15.51 -9.09 9.99
C GLU A 17 -14.38 -9.62 9.06
N SER A 18 -13.68 -8.71 8.37
CA SER A 18 -12.59 -9.10 7.47
C SER A 18 -11.31 -9.39 8.27
N ARG A 19 -10.51 -10.35 7.82
CA ARG A 19 -9.16 -10.57 8.37
C ARG A 19 -8.10 -9.67 7.77
N TYR A 20 -8.38 -9.07 6.62
CA TYR A 20 -7.45 -8.24 5.89
C TYR A 20 -8.11 -6.96 5.38
N LEU A 21 -7.37 -5.86 5.44
CA LEU A 21 -7.64 -4.62 4.70
C LEU A 21 -6.46 -4.37 3.76
N ILE A 22 -6.72 -4.40 2.45
CA ILE A 22 -5.72 -4.09 1.44
C ILE A 22 -6.05 -2.72 0.85
N LEU A 23 -5.17 -1.74 1.06
CA LEU A 23 -5.28 -0.40 0.49
C LEU A 23 -4.33 -0.28 -0.71
N ILE A 24 -4.88 -0.15 -1.90
CA ILE A 24 -4.12 -0.01 -3.15
C ILE A 24 -4.13 1.47 -3.56
N MET A 25 -2.96 2.01 -3.85
CA MET A 25 -2.77 3.39 -4.31
C MET A 25 -1.80 3.47 -5.48
N HIS A 26 -1.93 4.51 -6.29
CA HIS A 26 -1.02 4.70 -7.42
C HIS A 26 0.34 5.19 -6.94
N HIS A 27 0.39 6.31 -6.21
CA HIS A 27 1.63 6.97 -5.79
C HIS A 27 2.11 6.56 -4.40
N GLY A 28 3.42 6.72 -4.17
CA GLY A 28 4.04 6.57 -2.85
C GLY A 28 3.75 7.78 -1.96
N LEU A 29 2.78 7.64 -1.04
CA LEU A 29 2.37 8.69 -0.10
C LEU A 29 2.93 8.52 1.32
N TRP A 30 3.76 7.50 1.54
CA TRP A 30 4.16 7.01 2.88
C TRP A 30 5.33 7.75 3.51
N ARG A 31 5.47 9.04 3.17
CA ARG A 31 6.47 9.89 3.79
C ARG A 31 6.20 10.00 5.29
N ASP A 32 7.27 9.90 6.08
CA ASP A 32 7.29 10.02 7.54
C ASP A 32 6.50 8.91 8.28
N VAL A 33 6.08 7.84 7.60
CA VAL A 33 5.58 6.64 8.28
C VAL A 33 6.73 6.00 9.08
N PRO A 34 6.56 5.73 10.39
CA PRO A 34 7.59 5.11 11.22
C PRO A 34 8.10 3.78 10.65
N GLY A 35 9.42 3.58 10.68
CA GLY A 35 10.08 2.40 10.13
C GLY A 35 10.34 2.40 8.62
N LEU A 36 9.74 3.33 7.84
CA LEU A 36 9.93 3.38 6.39
C LEU A 36 10.93 4.47 5.95
N PRO A 37 11.72 4.23 4.89
CA PRO A 37 12.45 5.29 4.23
C PRO A 37 11.49 6.21 3.44
N PRO A 38 11.91 7.44 3.10
CA PRO A 38 11.12 8.33 2.25
C PRO A 38 10.76 7.68 0.90
N PRO A 39 9.54 7.90 0.35
CA PRO A 39 9.10 7.29 -0.90
C PRO A 39 10.04 7.49 -2.09
N GLY A 40 10.79 8.60 -2.17
CA GLY A 40 11.75 8.82 -3.25
C GLY A 40 12.90 7.80 -3.33
N VAL A 41 13.07 6.93 -2.32
CA VAL A 41 14.07 5.85 -2.33
C VAL A 41 13.60 4.63 -3.14
N TYR A 42 12.29 4.40 -3.21
CA TYR A 42 11.70 3.19 -3.80
C TYR A 42 10.58 3.47 -4.81
N GLY A 43 10.05 4.69 -4.85
CA GLY A 43 8.96 5.13 -5.70
C GLY A 43 9.41 6.17 -6.72
N GLN A 44 8.63 6.35 -7.77
CA GLN A 44 8.84 7.45 -8.73
C GLN A 44 8.50 8.82 -8.10
N SER A 45 7.51 8.80 -7.20
CA SER A 45 6.95 9.98 -6.60
C SER A 45 7.29 10.07 -5.12
N ASP A 46 7.60 11.26 -4.66
CA ASP A 46 7.73 11.58 -3.24
C ASP A 46 6.88 12.81 -2.91
N LEU A 47 5.56 12.59 -2.88
CA LEU A 47 4.52 13.64 -2.88
C LEU A 47 4.39 14.32 -1.52
N ARG A 48 5.46 15.02 -1.09
CA ARG A 48 5.59 15.71 0.19
C ARG A 48 4.41 16.61 0.56
N TYR A 49 3.82 17.27 -0.44
CA TYR A 49 2.76 18.27 -0.27
C TYR A 49 1.37 17.74 -0.63
N TRP A 50 1.23 16.41 -0.77
CA TRP A 50 -0.07 15.81 -1.00
C TRP A 50 -0.97 15.95 0.24
N ASN A 51 -2.23 16.28 0.00
CA ASN A 51 -3.27 16.43 1.01
C ASN A 51 -4.45 15.52 0.68
N ALA A 52 -4.99 14.86 1.70
CA ALA A 52 -6.11 13.94 1.57
C ALA A 52 -7.46 14.66 1.37
N ASN A 53 -7.57 15.92 1.80
CA ASN A 53 -8.76 16.74 1.64
C ASN A 53 -8.40 18.22 1.52
N CYS A 54 -9.41 19.05 1.26
CA CYS A 54 -9.25 20.50 1.11
C CYS A 54 -9.27 21.29 2.43
N ASP A 55 -9.49 20.63 3.58
CA ASP A 55 -9.76 21.30 4.85
C ASP A 55 -8.50 21.85 5.51
N SER A 56 -7.35 21.23 5.27
CA SER A 56 -6.07 21.66 5.85
C SER A 56 -4.87 21.13 5.05
N VAL A 57 -3.79 21.92 5.06
CA VAL A 57 -2.48 21.58 4.47
C VAL A 57 -1.70 20.52 5.26
N ASN A 58 -2.23 20.11 6.42
CA ASN A 58 -1.64 19.07 7.27
C ASN A 58 -2.38 17.74 7.14
N THR A 59 -3.12 17.52 6.05
CA THR A 59 -3.93 16.31 5.83
C THR A 59 -3.19 15.27 4.99
N ASN A 60 -1.88 15.16 5.17
CA ASN A 60 -1.09 14.16 4.47
C ASN A 60 -1.35 12.74 5.01
N PHE A 61 -0.84 11.72 4.30
CA PHE A 61 -1.10 10.32 4.59
C PHE A 61 -0.81 9.93 6.05
N VAL A 62 0.38 10.29 6.57
CA VAL A 62 0.79 9.90 7.93
C VAL A 62 -0.07 10.56 9.01
N GLN A 63 -0.64 11.73 8.75
CA GLN A 63 -1.46 12.44 9.72
C GLN A 63 -2.91 11.98 9.76
N VAL A 64 -3.50 11.59 8.61
CA VAL A 64 -4.96 11.34 8.55
C VAL A 64 -5.36 9.96 8.07
N VAL A 65 -4.56 9.30 7.23
CA VAL A 65 -4.86 7.95 6.73
C VAL A 65 -4.19 6.90 7.63
N TYR A 66 -2.90 7.09 7.93
CA TYR A 66 -2.13 6.12 8.72
C TYR A 66 -2.74 5.82 10.10
N PRO A 67 -3.22 6.80 10.89
CA PRO A 67 -3.84 6.50 12.19
C PRO A 67 -5.10 5.62 12.05
N LYS A 68 -5.91 5.84 11.01
CA LYS A 68 -7.10 5.02 10.74
C LYS A 68 -6.73 3.58 10.40
N LEU A 69 -5.64 3.38 9.66
CA LEU A 69 -5.11 2.05 9.36
C LEU A 69 -4.57 1.36 10.63
N LEU A 70 -3.95 2.11 11.54
CA LEU A 70 -3.54 1.59 12.85
C LEU A 70 -4.73 1.15 13.69
N GLU A 71 -5.83 1.92 13.70
CA GLU A 71 -7.07 1.54 14.39
C GLU A 71 -7.65 0.25 13.82
N VAL A 72 -7.60 0.04 12.50
CA VAL A 72 -8.00 -1.22 11.86
C VAL A 72 -7.11 -2.37 12.34
N LYS A 73 -5.78 -2.17 12.36
CA LYS A 73 -4.84 -3.18 12.84
C LYS A 73 -5.04 -3.54 14.31
N GLN A 74 -5.32 -2.54 15.15
CA GLN A 74 -5.61 -2.74 16.58
C GLN A 74 -6.89 -3.57 16.83
N ARG A 75 -7.81 -3.62 15.87
CA ARG A 75 -8.97 -4.54 15.91
C ARG A 75 -8.64 -5.97 15.48
N GLY A 76 -7.38 -6.28 15.21
CA GLY A 76 -6.91 -7.61 14.80
C GLY A 76 -7.07 -7.91 13.31
N ILE A 77 -7.28 -6.88 12.49
CA ILE A 77 -7.37 -6.99 11.03
C ILE A 77 -6.00 -6.68 10.45
N GLU A 78 -5.42 -7.57 9.66
CA GLU A 78 -4.13 -7.31 9.02
C GLU A 78 -4.26 -6.24 7.94
N VAL A 79 -3.32 -5.30 7.91
CA VAL A 79 -3.35 -4.17 6.97
C VAL A 79 -2.16 -4.22 6.03
N ILE A 80 -2.46 -4.16 4.73
CA ILE A 80 -1.47 -4.16 3.65
C ILE A 80 -1.70 -2.93 2.77
N CYS A 81 -0.70 -2.07 2.64
CA CYS A 81 -0.68 -0.95 1.71
C CYS A 81 0.13 -1.31 0.47
N VAL A 82 -0.44 -1.13 -0.71
CA VAL A 82 0.21 -1.44 -1.99
C VAL A 82 0.31 -0.18 -2.84
N MET A 83 1.51 0.13 -3.35
CA MET A 83 1.71 1.20 -4.34
C MET A 83 2.17 0.65 -5.70
N GLY A 84 1.80 1.34 -6.79
CA GLY A 84 2.15 0.93 -8.16
C GLY A 84 3.21 1.79 -8.86
N ASP A 85 3.32 3.08 -8.54
CA ASP A 85 4.19 4.03 -9.22
C ASP A 85 5.64 3.99 -8.68
N MET A 86 6.35 2.93 -9.07
CA MET A 86 7.78 2.77 -8.74
C MET A 86 8.74 3.31 -9.80
N GLY A 87 8.21 3.68 -10.97
CA GLY A 87 8.98 4.24 -12.09
C GLY A 87 10.16 3.38 -12.53
N ALA A 88 11.27 4.06 -12.84
CA ALA A 88 12.53 3.41 -13.23
C ALA A 88 13.28 2.79 -12.02
N GLY A 89 12.82 3.05 -10.78
CA GLY A 89 13.41 2.54 -9.56
C GLY A 89 13.26 1.03 -9.37
N PRO A 90 13.49 0.53 -8.15
CA PRO A 90 13.31 -0.89 -7.81
C PRO A 90 11.94 -1.41 -8.28
N LYS A 91 11.89 -2.61 -8.87
CA LYS A 91 10.62 -3.20 -9.35
C LYS A 91 9.80 -3.87 -8.26
N LYS A 92 10.34 -3.91 -7.04
CA LYS A 92 9.70 -4.42 -5.84
C LYS A 92 10.14 -3.62 -4.61
N PHE A 93 9.21 -3.42 -3.70
CA PHE A 93 9.45 -2.87 -2.37
C PHE A 93 8.62 -3.67 -1.37
N GLN A 94 9.20 -3.99 -0.23
CA GLN A 94 8.51 -4.66 0.87
C GLN A 94 9.16 -4.26 2.17
N MET A 95 8.38 -3.69 3.06
CA MET A 95 8.82 -3.32 4.40
C MET A 95 7.61 -3.21 5.33
N ASP A 96 7.83 -3.41 6.62
CA ASP A 96 6.82 -3.20 7.63
C ASP A 96 7.10 -1.88 8.34
N SER A 97 6.06 -1.14 8.71
CA SER A 97 6.22 -0.03 9.65
C SER A 97 6.55 -0.53 11.05
N ASP A 98 6.98 0.36 11.93
CA ASP A 98 7.27 0.04 13.34
C ASP A 98 6.04 -0.54 14.06
N GLU A 99 4.83 -0.15 13.63
CA GLU A 99 3.55 -0.66 14.14
C GLU A 99 3.02 -1.90 13.39
N GLY A 100 3.78 -2.42 12.43
CA GLY A 100 3.51 -3.69 11.75
C GLY A 100 2.49 -3.62 10.61
N ILE A 101 2.25 -2.46 10.00
CA ILE A 101 1.50 -2.39 8.73
C ILE A 101 2.45 -2.78 7.59
N HIS A 102 2.00 -3.66 6.69
CA HIS A 102 2.81 -4.10 5.55
C HIS A 102 2.74 -3.08 4.41
N PHE A 103 3.88 -2.67 3.88
CA PHE A 103 3.99 -1.74 2.75
C PHE A 103 4.70 -2.40 1.57
N LEU A 104 3.96 -2.56 0.48
CA LEU A 104 4.38 -3.29 -0.72
C LEU A 104 4.40 -2.36 -1.94
N GLY A 105 5.45 -2.40 -2.72
CA GLY A 105 5.52 -1.73 -4.02
C GLY A 105 5.75 -2.75 -5.12
N CYS A 106 4.97 -2.66 -6.20
CA CYS A 106 5.19 -3.46 -7.40
C CYS A 106 5.17 -2.56 -8.63
N GLY A 107 6.31 -2.45 -9.30
CA GLY A 107 6.52 -1.53 -10.41
C GLY A 107 6.67 -2.24 -11.73
N LEU A 108 6.11 -1.65 -12.79
CA LEU A 108 6.37 -2.03 -14.17
C LEU A 108 7.14 -0.91 -14.88
N TYR A 109 8.06 -1.28 -15.74
CA TYR A 109 8.74 -0.35 -16.63
C TYR A 109 8.88 -0.95 -18.03
N ASN A 110 8.86 -0.08 -19.04
CA ASN A 110 8.81 -0.51 -20.42
C ASN A 110 10.05 -1.33 -20.81
N ASN A 111 9.86 -2.50 -21.42
CA ASN A 111 10.90 -3.42 -21.86
C ASN A 111 11.86 -3.91 -20.75
N GLU A 112 11.42 -3.94 -19.49
CA GLU A 112 12.22 -4.52 -18.40
C GLU A 112 11.90 -6.01 -18.20
N PRO A 113 12.89 -6.91 -18.27
CA PRO A 113 12.69 -8.34 -18.03
C PRO A 113 12.41 -8.63 -16.55
N ASP A 114 12.80 -7.72 -15.64
CA ASP A 114 12.60 -7.85 -14.19
C ASP A 114 11.26 -7.27 -13.72
N ASN A 115 10.34 -7.00 -14.64
CA ASN A 115 8.97 -6.62 -14.30
C ASN A 115 8.34 -7.70 -13.44
N ASN A 116 7.75 -7.29 -12.32
CA ASN A 116 7.06 -8.19 -11.41
C ASN A 116 5.57 -7.87 -11.36
N VAL A 117 4.79 -8.88 -11.03
CA VAL A 117 3.43 -8.74 -10.52
C VAL A 117 3.39 -9.13 -9.05
N LEU A 118 2.49 -8.52 -8.30
CA LEU A 118 2.18 -8.92 -6.94
C LEU A 118 0.93 -9.80 -6.97
N ILE A 119 1.06 -11.07 -6.58
CA ILE A 119 -0.05 -12.02 -6.53
C ILE A 119 -0.47 -12.20 -5.08
N PHE A 120 -1.76 -12.01 -4.82
CA PHE A 120 -2.40 -12.33 -3.56
C PHE A 120 -3.17 -13.65 -3.70
N ASN A 121 -2.88 -14.61 -2.83
CA ASN A 121 -3.58 -15.89 -2.75
C ASN A 121 -4.32 -15.96 -1.42
N TYR A 122 -5.65 -15.92 -1.49
CA TYR A 122 -6.49 -16.04 -0.30
C TYR A 122 -7.04 -17.45 -0.18
N ASN A 123 -6.63 -18.16 0.86
CA ASN A 123 -7.20 -19.45 1.22
C ASN A 123 -8.44 -19.24 2.10
N ILE A 124 -9.58 -19.67 1.59
CA ILE A 124 -10.90 -19.46 2.22
C ILE A 124 -11.07 -20.33 3.47
N GLU A 125 -10.49 -21.53 3.47
CA GLU A 125 -10.66 -22.51 4.56
C GLU A 125 -9.94 -22.07 5.84
N ASN A 126 -8.68 -21.67 5.72
CA ASN A 126 -7.88 -21.18 6.84
C ASN A 126 -7.98 -19.65 7.04
N LYS A 127 -8.66 -18.94 6.12
CA LYS A 127 -8.77 -17.48 6.08
C LYS A 127 -7.41 -16.79 6.12
N GLN A 128 -6.45 -17.33 5.38
CA GLN A 128 -5.08 -16.82 5.28
C GLN A 128 -4.85 -16.18 3.92
N LEU A 129 -4.19 -15.04 3.92
CA LEU A 129 -3.71 -14.36 2.73
C LEU A 129 -2.19 -14.51 2.66
N ASP A 130 -1.71 -15.13 1.58
CA ASP A 130 -0.30 -15.14 1.23
C ASP A 130 -0.10 -14.23 0.01
N TYR A 131 1.07 -13.59 -0.09
CA TYR A 131 1.43 -12.78 -1.24
C TYR A 131 2.86 -13.01 -1.70
N GLY A 132 3.11 -12.80 -2.99
CA GLY A 132 4.42 -12.97 -3.59
C GLY A 132 4.65 -12.08 -4.80
N PHE A 133 5.90 -11.69 -5.02
CA PHE A 133 6.35 -11.03 -6.24
C PHE A 133 6.76 -12.10 -7.25
N HIS A 134 6.10 -12.10 -8.41
CA HIS A 134 6.38 -13.03 -9.49
C HIS A 134 6.85 -12.26 -10.71
N ASN A 135 7.89 -12.76 -11.37
CA ASN A 135 8.32 -12.22 -12.65
C ASN A 135 7.15 -12.27 -13.65
N LEU A 136 6.91 -11.20 -14.39
CA LEU A 136 5.78 -11.07 -15.31
C LEU A 136 5.79 -12.19 -16.37
N ASP A 137 6.96 -12.54 -16.91
CA ASP A 137 7.08 -13.56 -17.94
C ASP A 137 6.83 -14.98 -17.39
N SER A 138 6.94 -15.18 -16.07
CA SER A 138 6.58 -16.46 -15.45
C SER A 138 5.09 -16.81 -15.55
N LEU A 139 4.25 -15.85 -15.94
CA LEU A 139 2.81 -16.05 -16.16
C LEU A 139 2.47 -16.52 -17.58
N LEU A 140 3.44 -16.53 -18.48
CA LEU A 140 3.22 -17.02 -19.83
C LEU A 140 3.03 -18.53 -19.78
N ILE A 141 1.86 -19.00 -20.22
CA ILE A 141 1.59 -20.43 -20.40
C ILE A 141 2.42 -20.89 -21.60
N HIS A 142 3.31 -21.85 -21.39
CA HIS A 142 4.04 -22.56 -22.45
C HIS A 142 3.21 -23.71 -23.02
#